data_AF-A0A7S0JD65-F1
#
_entry.id   AF-A0A7S0JD65-F1
#
_cell.length_a   1.000
_cell.length_b   1.000
_cell.length_c   1.000
_cell.angle_alpha   90.00
_cell.angle_beta   90.00
_cell.angle_gamma   90.00
#
_symmetry.space_group_name_H-M   'P 1'
#
loop_
_entity.id
_entity.type
_entity.pdbx_description
1 polymer ?
#
loop_
_entity_poly.entity_id
_entity_poly.type
_entity_poly.pdbx_seq_one_letter_code
_entity_poly.pdbx_strand_id
1 'polypeptide(L)'
;GRQAYLRVDFPAMPLQPRVVDNIGRQAGQLNSRIQSEFPNAFEMLKQNAENVVRDKDELGADAAVALLREYQATAKALIDTERKMKASTDCLNSLSSTLPEEADAAALRLHFTAEVDKRLQQQQSSDFSSHEAFKALQKYIESVLNASAGDEEMEEDVMMTQETITNFKCPLLQIDMTATGEMRPMTHNNRCVFSWKGAKQYFNAPGGKQCAYSGCNALLKMSDLRDFKEFARKIKLACADSEEAPDERNSQYVG
;
A
#
# COMPACT_ATOMS: atom_id res chain seq x y z
N GLY A 1 66.14 9.84 -16.91
CA GLY A 1 65.83 10.66 -15.73
C GLY A 1 64.35 10.58 -15.44
N ARG A 2 63.95 10.16 -14.25
CA ARG A 2 62.54 10.16 -13.81
C ARG A 2 62.27 11.49 -13.10
N GLN A 3 61.33 12.29 -13.63
CA GLN A 3 60.84 13.48 -12.95
C GLN A 3 59.94 13.06 -11.79
N ALA A 4 60.37 13.37 -10.57
CA ALA A 4 59.53 13.32 -9.38
C ALA A 4 58.70 14.61 -9.33
N TYR A 5 57.38 14.50 -9.46
CA TYR A 5 56.48 15.60 -9.16
C TYR A 5 56.39 15.73 -7.64
N LEU A 6 56.92 16.82 -7.10
CA LEU A 6 56.72 17.22 -5.71
C LEU A 6 55.23 17.46 -5.49
N ARG A 7 54.59 16.56 -4.75
CA ARG A 7 53.24 16.77 -4.24
C ARG A 7 53.36 17.80 -3.12
N VAL A 8 52.89 19.02 -3.38
CA VAL A 8 52.79 20.06 -2.34
C VAL A 8 51.48 19.78 -1.59
N ASP A 9 51.60 19.13 -0.43
CA ASP A 9 50.46 18.95 0.48
C ASP A 9 50.24 20.27 1.22
N PHE A 10 49.21 21.01 0.81
CA PHE A 10 48.74 22.16 1.58
C PHE A 10 48.11 21.67 2.89
N PRO A 11 48.38 22.33 4.04
CA PRO A 11 47.75 21.94 5.29
C PRO A 11 46.23 22.12 5.17
N ALA A 12 45.50 21.06 5.48
CA ALA A 12 44.05 21.10 5.49
C ALA A 12 43.58 22.10 6.57
N MET A 13 42.86 23.13 6.15
CA MET A 13 42.30 24.11 7.08
C MET A 13 40.99 23.55 7.68
N PRO A 14 40.77 23.72 8.99
CA PRO A 14 39.53 23.32 9.63
C PRO A 14 38.35 24.10 9.05
N LEU A 15 37.21 23.43 8.94
CA LEU A 15 35.99 24.03 8.40
C LEU A 15 35.41 25.04 9.37
N GLN A 16 35.03 26.21 8.86
CA GLN A 16 34.29 27.18 9.67
C GLN A 16 32.86 26.67 9.94
N PRO A 17 32.39 26.67 11.20
CA PRO A 17 31.04 26.17 11.55
C PRO A 17 29.92 26.81 10.72
N ARG A 18 30.01 28.12 10.47
CA ARG A 18 29.03 28.86 9.64
C ARG A 18 28.93 28.35 8.21
N VAL A 19 30.03 27.85 7.65
CA VAL A 19 30.07 27.29 6.29
C VAL A 19 29.37 25.93 6.28
N VAL A 20 29.62 25.10 7.29
CA VAL A 20 28.97 23.79 7.47
C VAL A 20 27.45 23.96 7.65
N ASP A 21 27.02 24.92 8.48
CA ASP A 21 25.60 25.22 8.69
C ASP A 21 24.89 25.70 7.41
N ASN A 22 25.56 26.53 6.61
CA ASN A 22 25.00 27.01 5.35
C ASN A 22 24.86 25.88 4.32
N ILE A 23 25.88 25.01 4.22
CA ILE A 23 25.83 23.82 3.35
C ILE A 23 24.72 22.88 3.80
N GLY A 24 24.64 22.57 5.10
CA GLY A 24 23.61 21.71 5.68
C GLY A 24 22.20 22.23 5.37
N ARG A 25 21.98 23.54 5.51
CA ARG A 25 20.68 24.17 5.21
C ARG A 25 20.34 24.13 3.72
N GLN A 26 21.27 24.50 2.84
CA GLN A 26 21.02 24.52 1.39
C GLN A 26 20.79 23.12 0.84
N ALA A 27 21.66 22.17 1.20
CA ALA A 27 21.52 20.77 0.78
C ALA A 27 20.25 20.13 1.38
N GLY A 28 19.92 20.45 2.64
CA GLY A 28 18.69 19.99 3.28
C GLY A 28 17.43 20.48 2.56
N GLN A 29 17.39 21.76 2.17
CA GLN A 29 16.28 22.31 1.39
C GLN A 29 16.12 21.65 0.02
N LEU A 30 17.22 21.38 -0.68
CA LEU A 30 17.18 20.67 -1.97
C LEU A 30 16.67 19.23 -1.78
N ASN A 31 17.15 18.54 -0.75
CA ASN A 31 16.67 17.20 -0.45
C ASN A 31 15.19 17.19 -0.10
N SER A 32 14.68 18.14 0.69
CA SER A 32 13.26 18.22 1.02
C SER A 32 12.38 18.43 -0.22
N ARG A 33 12.84 19.22 -1.20
CA ARG A 33 12.12 19.42 -2.47
C ARG A 33 12.06 18.15 -3.31
N ILE A 34 13.15 17.39 -3.37
CA ILE A 34 13.12 16.11 -4.09
C ILE A 34 12.27 15.10 -3.32
N GLN A 35 12.27 15.13 -1.98
CA GLN A 35 11.45 14.25 -1.17
C GLN A 35 9.95 14.45 -1.42
N SER A 36 9.50 15.67 -1.68
CA SER A 36 8.10 15.94 -2.01
C SER A 36 7.65 15.36 -3.36
N GLU A 37 8.58 14.93 -4.23
CA GLU A 37 8.25 14.32 -5.52
C GLU A 37 8.07 12.80 -5.46
N PHE A 38 8.55 12.12 -4.40
CA PHE A 38 8.38 10.66 -4.27
C PHE A 38 6.92 10.20 -4.30
N PRO A 39 5.96 10.86 -3.60
CA PRO A 39 4.55 10.46 -3.68
C PRO A 39 4.02 10.48 -5.12
N ASN A 40 4.37 11.50 -5.90
CA ASN A 40 3.96 11.61 -7.31
C ASN A 40 4.57 10.48 -8.14
N ALA A 41 5.86 10.18 -7.94
CA ALA A 41 6.54 9.08 -8.65
C ALA A 41 5.91 7.71 -8.33
N PHE A 42 5.53 7.46 -7.08
CA PHE A 42 4.85 6.23 -6.69
C PHE A 42 3.43 6.13 -7.26
N GLU A 43 2.67 7.23 -7.28
CA GLU A 43 1.34 7.26 -7.91
C GLU A 43 1.43 7.02 -9.42
N MET A 44 2.41 7.58 -10.12
CA MET A 44 2.63 7.30 -11.53
C MET A 44 2.91 5.82 -11.80
N LEU A 45 3.76 5.18 -10.98
CA LEU A 45 4.02 3.73 -11.11
C LEU A 45 2.75 2.91 -10.90
N LYS A 46 1.91 3.30 -9.94
CA LYS A 46 0.64 2.62 -9.66
C LYS A 46 -0.34 2.78 -10.81
N GLN A 47 -0.52 3.99 -11.34
CA GLN A 47 -1.39 4.26 -12.50
C GLN A 47 -0.93 3.48 -13.73
N ASN A 48 0.39 3.42 -13.98
CA ASN A 48 0.94 2.63 -15.08
C ASN A 48 0.68 1.12 -14.90
N ALA A 49 0.80 0.62 -13.68
CA ALA A 49 0.46 -0.77 -13.36
C ALA A 49 -1.04 -1.06 -13.53
N GLU A 50 -1.91 -0.12 -13.16
CA GLU A 50 -3.36 -0.24 -13.39
C GLU A 50 -3.69 -0.32 -14.89
N ASN A 51 -3.01 0.46 -15.73
CA ASN A 51 -3.16 0.37 -17.19
C ASN A 51 -2.72 -0.99 -17.72
N VAL A 52 -1.58 -1.53 -17.24
CA VAL A 52 -1.12 -2.87 -17.64
C VAL A 52 -2.11 -3.96 -17.24
N VAL A 53 -2.73 -3.86 -16.06
CA VAL A 53 -3.75 -4.84 -15.63
C VAL A 53 -5.04 -4.71 -16.44
N ARG A 54 -5.45 -3.48 -16.79
CA ARG A 54 -6.63 -3.25 -17.63
C ARG A 54 -6.46 -3.83 -19.03
N ASP A 55 -5.29 -3.64 -19.62
CA ASP A 55 -5.01 -4.00 -21.02
C ASP A 55 -4.32 -5.39 -21.12
N LYS A 56 -4.34 -6.18 -20.04
CA LYS A 56 -3.61 -7.45 -19.91
C LYS A 56 -4.01 -8.49 -20.97
N ASP A 57 -5.27 -8.47 -21.40
CA ASP A 57 -5.83 -9.46 -22.33
C ASP A 57 -5.31 -9.21 -23.76
N GLU A 58 -5.08 -7.94 -24.11
CA GLU A 58 -4.44 -7.55 -25.38
C GLU A 58 -2.91 -7.74 -25.34
N LEU A 59 -2.29 -7.53 -24.18
CA LEU A 59 -0.85 -7.66 -23.95
C LEU A 59 -0.38 -9.12 -23.82
N GLY A 60 -1.24 -10.00 -23.32
CA GLY A 60 -0.90 -11.35 -22.87
C GLY A 60 -0.37 -11.36 -21.43
N ALA A 61 -0.77 -12.39 -20.67
CA ALA A 61 -0.50 -12.49 -19.24
C ALA A 61 1.01 -12.45 -18.90
N ASP A 62 1.84 -13.14 -19.67
CA ASP A 62 3.30 -13.17 -19.45
C ASP A 62 3.94 -11.79 -19.62
N ALA A 63 3.55 -11.05 -20.66
CA ALA A 63 4.06 -9.71 -20.92
C ALA A 63 3.57 -8.71 -19.85
N ALA A 64 2.30 -8.81 -19.45
CA ALA A 64 1.74 -7.99 -18.39
C ALA A 64 2.45 -8.23 -17.04
N VAL A 65 2.71 -9.50 -16.68
CA VAL A 65 3.48 -9.84 -15.46
C VAL A 65 4.90 -9.31 -15.55
N ALA A 66 5.59 -9.45 -16.69
CA ALA A 66 6.93 -8.94 -16.88
C ALA A 66 7.00 -7.42 -16.65
N LEU A 67 6.09 -6.65 -17.25
CA LEU A 67 6.00 -5.19 -17.05
C LEU A 67 5.71 -4.82 -15.59
N LEU A 68 4.78 -5.52 -14.94
CA LEU A 68 4.48 -5.28 -13.52
C LEU A 68 5.67 -5.60 -12.62
N ARG A 69 6.50 -6.59 -12.96
CA ARG A 69 7.75 -6.90 -12.25
C ARG A 69 8.79 -5.81 -12.44
N GLU A 70 8.89 -5.19 -13.62
CA GLU A 70 9.74 -4.03 -13.85
C GLU A 70 9.30 -2.82 -13.03
N TYR A 71 7.98 -2.55 -12.94
CA TYR A 71 7.46 -1.51 -12.05
C TYR A 71 7.73 -1.83 -10.58
N GLN A 72 7.63 -3.09 -10.17
CA GLN A 72 7.99 -3.52 -8.82
C GLN A 72 9.49 -3.31 -8.52
N ALA A 73 10.38 -3.62 -9.46
CA ALA A 73 11.81 -3.35 -9.33
C ALA A 73 12.10 -1.84 -9.23
N THR A 74 11.42 -1.04 -10.05
CA THR A 74 11.51 0.43 -10.03
C THR A 74 11.03 1.00 -8.69
N ALA A 75 9.92 0.47 -8.14
CA ALA A 75 9.42 0.86 -6.83
C ALA A 75 10.42 0.53 -5.71
N LYS A 76 11.10 -0.63 -5.75
CA LYS A 76 12.18 -0.95 -4.79
C LYS A 76 13.31 0.09 -4.86
N ALA A 77 13.77 0.42 -6.06
CA ALA A 77 14.82 1.42 -6.25
C ALA A 77 14.40 2.81 -5.76
N LEU A 78 13.15 3.22 -5.98
CA LEU A 78 12.60 4.47 -5.45
C LEU A 78 12.53 4.47 -3.92
N ILE A 79 12.06 3.38 -3.30
CA ILE A 79 12.02 3.23 -1.84
C ILE A 79 13.43 3.32 -1.24
N ASP A 80 14.41 2.67 -1.84
CA ASP A 80 15.82 2.77 -1.40
C ASP A 80 16.35 4.19 -1.52
N THR A 81 15.98 4.89 -2.61
CA THR A 81 16.39 6.27 -2.84
C THR A 81 15.73 7.23 -1.85
N GLU A 82 14.43 7.06 -1.57
CA GLU A 82 13.69 7.80 -0.55
C GLU A 82 14.32 7.62 0.83
N ARG A 83 14.66 6.38 1.21
CA ARG A 83 15.33 6.07 2.48
C ARG A 83 16.69 6.74 2.60
N LYS A 84 17.54 6.61 1.57
CA LYS A 84 18.84 7.28 1.50
C LYS A 84 18.71 8.79 1.62
N MET A 85 17.72 9.36 0.93
CA MET A 85 17.44 10.79 0.99
C MET A 85 16.97 11.24 2.36
N LYS A 86 16.09 10.47 3.03
CA LYS A 86 15.65 10.76 4.39
C LYS A 86 16.82 10.72 5.37
N ALA A 87 17.62 9.65 5.33
CA ALA A 87 18.83 9.52 6.15
C ALA A 87 19.82 10.66 5.90
N SER A 88 20.01 11.05 4.64
CA SER A 88 20.84 12.21 4.25
C SER A 88 20.31 13.51 4.84
N THR A 89 19.02 13.82 4.69
CA THR A 89 18.42 15.04 5.24
C THR A 89 18.55 15.08 6.76
N ASP A 90 18.27 13.97 7.44
CA ASP A 90 18.39 13.92 8.90
C ASP A 90 19.84 14.11 9.35
N CYS A 91 20.82 13.58 8.59
CA CYS A 91 22.23 13.79 8.84
C CYS A 91 22.64 15.25 8.63
N LEU A 92 22.15 15.91 7.56
CA LEU A 92 22.41 17.33 7.30
C LEU A 92 21.87 18.22 8.43
N ASN A 93 20.70 17.88 8.97
CA ASN A 93 20.09 18.59 10.10
C ASN A 93 20.88 18.44 11.41
N SER A 94 21.60 17.33 11.59
CA SER A 94 22.46 17.08 12.76
C SER A 94 23.95 17.28 12.49
N LEU A 95 24.32 17.84 11.34
CA LEU A 95 25.71 17.85 10.88
C LEU A 95 26.59 18.71 11.78
N SER A 96 26.15 19.93 12.09
CA SER A 96 26.91 20.85 12.94
C SER A 96 27.00 20.43 14.41
N SER A 97 26.10 19.56 14.88
CA SER A 97 26.16 19.01 16.24
C SER A 97 26.98 17.72 16.36
N THR A 98 27.34 17.08 15.25
CA THR A 98 28.04 15.78 15.24
C THR A 98 29.44 15.84 14.64
N LEU A 99 29.76 16.90 13.91
CA LEU A 99 31.05 17.07 13.27
C LEU A 99 32.15 17.40 14.31
N PRO A 100 33.34 16.78 14.22
CA PRO A 100 34.49 17.16 15.05
C PRO A 100 34.93 18.62 14.83
N GLU A 101 35.36 19.32 15.89
CA GLU A 101 35.74 20.75 15.84
C GLU A 101 36.90 21.05 14.88
N GLU A 102 37.81 20.09 14.66
CA GLU A 102 38.96 20.22 13.76
C GLU A 102 38.74 19.57 12.38
N ALA A 103 37.50 19.24 12.03
CA ALA A 103 37.22 18.56 10.77
C ALA A 103 37.53 19.45 9.55
N ASP A 104 38.31 18.91 8.63
CA ASP A 104 38.52 19.46 7.29
C ASP A 104 37.45 18.94 6.31
N ALA A 105 37.53 19.35 5.04
CA ALA A 105 36.59 18.93 4.00
C ALA A 105 36.58 17.41 3.75
N ALA A 106 37.72 16.73 3.93
CA ALA A 106 37.80 15.28 3.74
C ALA A 106 37.13 14.54 4.91
N ALA A 107 37.39 15.00 6.14
CA ALA A 107 36.77 14.51 7.36
C ALA A 107 35.24 14.72 7.34
N LEU A 108 34.75 15.86 6.84
CA LEU A 108 33.32 16.12 6.66
C LEU A 108 32.65 15.08 5.77
N ARG A 109 33.26 14.78 4.61
CA ARG A 109 32.72 13.80 3.66
C ARG A 109 32.66 12.39 4.27
N LEU A 110 33.72 11.98 4.96
CA LEU A 110 33.79 10.68 5.64
C LEU A 110 32.75 10.59 6.75
N HIS A 111 32.65 11.62 7.60
CA HIS A 111 31.67 11.69 8.69
C HIS A 111 30.24 11.62 8.18
N PHE A 112 29.92 12.42 7.17
CA PHE A 112 28.59 12.43 6.55
C PHE A 112 28.23 11.06 5.97
N THR A 113 29.13 10.43 5.22
CA THR A 113 28.88 9.11 4.62
C THR A 113 28.65 8.06 5.70
N ALA A 114 29.50 8.03 6.72
CA ALA A 114 29.39 7.07 7.82
C ALA A 114 28.08 7.23 8.61
N GLU A 115 27.65 8.46 8.88
CA GLU A 115 26.42 8.73 9.62
C GLU A 115 25.16 8.40 8.79
N VAL A 116 25.19 8.64 7.47
CA VAL A 116 24.12 8.17 6.57
C VAL A 116 24.03 6.64 6.56
N ASP A 117 25.16 5.94 6.43
CA ASP A 117 25.19 4.47 6.43
C ASP A 117 24.69 3.89 7.75
N LYS A 118 25.11 4.47 8.88
CA LYS A 118 24.63 4.09 10.21
C LYS A 118 23.11 4.27 10.34
N ARG A 119 22.56 5.37 9.86
CA ARG A 119 21.10 5.63 9.88
C ARG A 119 20.36 4.65 8.97
N LEU A 120 20.91 4.32 7.80
CA LEU A 120 20.34 3.32 6.92
C LEU A 120 20.32 1.93 7.56
N GLN A 121 21.40 1.52 8.24
CA GLN A 121 21.46 0.26 8.99
C GLN A 121 20.42 0.21 10.12
N GLN A 122 20.18 1.33 10.81
CA GLN A 122 19.11 1.41 11.83
C GLN A 122 17.71 1.30 11.24
N GLN A 123 17.52 1.70 9.97
CA GLN A 123 16.25 1.63 9.25
C GLN A 123 15.99 0.27 8.54
N GLN A 124 16.98 -0.65 8.56
CA GLN A 124 16.90 -1.95 7.87
C GLN A 124 15.78 -2.88 8.38
N SER A 125 15.11 -2.58 9.48
CA SER A 125 13.95 -3.36 9.95
C SER A 125 12.66 -3.11 9.16
N SER A 126 12.65 -2.21 8.17
CA SER A 126 11.50 -2.00 7.30
C SER A 126 11.63 -2.77 5.99
N ASP A 127 11.03 -3.97 5.93
CA ASP A 127 10.85 -4.67 4.66
C ASP A 127 10.11 -3.78 3.66
N PHE A 128 10.51 -3.83 2.38
CA PHE A 128 9.75 -3.21 1.27
C PHE A 128 8.28 -3.66 1.26
N SER A 129 8.02 -4.85 1.82
CA SER A 129 6.69 -5.43 2.03
C SER A 129 5.76 -4.55 2.85
N SER A 130 6.27 -3.58 3.62
CA SER A 130 5.47 -2.63 4.39
C SER A 130 4.99 -1.41 3.57
N HIS A 131 5.69 -1.07 2.48
CA HIS A 131 5.43 0.12 1.66
C HIS A 131 4.16 -0.05 0.81
N GLU A 132 3.26 0.95 0.83
CA GLU A 132 1.94 0.83 0.21
C GLU A 132 2.00 0.64 -1.32
N ALA A 133 2.85 1.41 -2.00
CA ALA A 133 3.04 1.26 -3.46
C ALA A 133 3.58 -0.13 -3.83
N PHE A 134 4.46 -0.70 -3.00
CA PHE A 134 5.01 -2.04 -3.22
C PHE A 134 3.94 -3.12 -3.05
N LYS A 135 3.10 -3.00 -2.01
CA LYS A 135 1.95 -3.89 -1.78
C LYS A 135 0.94 -3.82 -2.93
N ALA A 136 0.68 -2.62 -3.46
CA ALA A 136 -0.24 -2.44 -4.59
C ALA A 136 0.27 -3.17 -5.84
N LEU A 137 1.55 -2.96 -6.20
CA LEU A 137 2.19 -3.66 -7.33
C LEU A 137 2.20 -5.17 -7.16
N GLN A 138 2.45 -5.66 -5.94
CA GLN A 138 2.40 -7.09 -5.66
C GLN A 138 0.99 -7.67 -5.89
N LYS A 139 -0.06 -6.96 -5.47
CA LYS A 139 -1.45 -7.38 -5.73
C LYS A 139 -1.79 -7.43 -7.21
N TYR A 140 -1.31 -6.48 -8.01
CA TYR A 140 -1.52 -6.50 -9.47
C TYR A 140 -0.85 -7.72 -10.12
N ILE A 141 0.39 -8.05 -9.72
CA ILE A 141 1.08 -9.24 -10.20
C ILE A 141 0.30 -10.51 -9.83
N GLU A 142 -0.13 -10.63 -8.57
CA GLU A 142 -0.94 -11.77 -8.10
C GLU A 142 -2.26 -11.87 -8.88
N SER A 143 -2.89 -10.73 -9.20
CA SER A 143 -4.13 -10.69 -9.98
C SER A 143 -3.95 -11.21 -11.41
N VAL A 144 -2.85 -10.90 -12.08
CA VAL A 144 -2.61 -11.37 -13.46
C VAL A 144 -2.21 -12.85 -13.46
N LEU A 145 -1.34 -13.26 -12.53
CA LEU A 145 -0.92 -14.67 -12.40
C LEU A 145 -2.09 -15.59 -12.07
N ASN A 146 -3.00 -15.15 -11.20
CA ASN A 146 -4.18 -15.94 -10.85
C ASN A 146 -5.27 -15.89 -11.93
N ALA A 147 -5.26 -14.88 -12.81
CA ALA A 147 -6.15 -14.84 -13.98
C ALA A 147 -5.64 -15.74 -15.12
N SER A 148 -4.32 -15.94 -15.23
CA SER A 148 -3.71 -16.81 -16.24
C SER A 148 -3.95 -18.32 -16.02
N ALA A 149 -4.53 -18.72 -14.89
CA ALA A 149 -4.80 -20.12 -14.56
C ALA A 149 -6.21 -20.60 -14.97
N GLY A 150 -6.98 -19.78 -15.69
CA GLY A 150 -8.31 -20.15 -16.14
C GLY A 150 -8.97 -18.99 -16.86
N ASP A 151 -8.66 -18.84 -18.13
CA ASP A 151 -9.48 -18.05 -19.06
C ASP A 151 -9.66 -18.88 -20.34
N GLU A 152 -10.44 -19.94 -20.19
CA GLU A 152 -11.32 -20.34 -21.26
C GLU A 152 -12.71 -19.90 -20.81
N GLU A 153 -13.28 -18.94 -21.54
CA GLU A 153 -14.72 -18.75 -21.64
C GLU A 153 -15.36 -20.10 -22.04
N MET A 154 -15.64 -20.93 -21.05
CA MET A 154 -16.62 -22.00 -21.16
C MET A 154 -17.75 -21.63 -20.24
N GLU A 155 -18.94 -21.49 -20.86
CA GLU A 155 -20.23 -21.64 -20.21
C GLU A 155 -20.10 -22.66 -19.06
N GLU A 156 -20.46 -22.24 -17.85
CA GLU A 156 -20.24 -22.98 -16.60
C GLU A 156 -20.83 -24.40 -16.64
N ASP A 157 -20.04 -25.36 -17.13
CA ASP A 157 -20.16 -26.75 -16.69
C ASP A 157 -19.39 -26.88 -15.37
N VAL A 158 -20.16 -26.65 -14.31
CA VAL A 158 -19.97 -27.03 -12.90
C VAL A 158 -18.88 -28.08 -12.69
N MET A 159 -17.69 -27.63 -12.30
CA MET A 159 -16.73 -28.45 -11.54
C MET A 159 -16.46 -27.79 -10.19
N MET A 160 -17.17 -28.32 -9.19
CA MET A 160 -17.25 -27.89 -7.80
C MET A 160 -15.87 -27.80 -7.11
N THR A 161 -15.28 -26.61 -7.04
CA THR A 161 -14.28 -26.29 -6.02
C THR A 161 -14.92 -25.41 -4.96
N GLN A 162 -15.20 -26.03 -3.82
CA GLN A 162 -15.73 -25.50 -2.55
C GLN A 162 -15.88 -23.96 -2.53
N GLU A 163 -17.09 -23.50 -2.84
CA GLU A 163 -17.53 -22.12 -2.66
C GLU A 163 -17.07 -21.62 -1.28
N THR A 164 -16.19 -20.61 -1.24
CA THR A 164 -16.12 -19.75 -0.06
C THR A 164 -17.49 -19.10 0.03
N ILE A 165 -18.39 -19.71 0.81
CA ILE A 165 -19.69 -19.15 1.15
C ILE A 165 -19.41 -17.74 1.65
N THR A 166 -19.57 -16.73 0.80
CA THR A 166 -19.49 -15.33 1.20
C THR A 166 -20.71 -15.08 2.06
N ASN A 167 -20.55 -15.37 3.34
CA ASN A 167 -21.62 -15.28 4.29
C ASN A 167 -21.95 -13.80 4.48
N PHE A 168 -22.96 -13.31 3.77
CA PHE A 168 -23.47 -11.94 3.87
C PHE A 168 -24.28 -11.73 5.16
N LYS A 169 -24.21 -12.64 6.14
CA LYS A 169 -24.93 -12.51 7.40
C LYS A 169 -24.33 -11.44 8.29
N CYS A 170 -25.22 -10.67 8.91
CA CYS A 170 -24.85 -9.78 9.99
C CYS A 170 -24.39 -10.60 11.20
N PRO A 171 -23.18 -10.40 11.75
CA PRO A 171 -22.69 -11.20 12.89
C PRO A 171 -23.50 -10.99 14.18
N LEU A 172 -24.24 -9.88 14.28
CA LEU A 172 -25.07 -9.56 15.44
C LEU A 172 -26.45 -10.23 15.40
N LEU A 173 -27.01 -10.39 14.20
CA LEU A 173 -28.38 -10.90 14.01
C LEU A 173 -28.41 -12.31 13.41
N GLN A 174 -27.31 -12.75 12.79
CA GLN A 174 -27.19 -14.00 12.04
C GLN A 174 -28.20 -14.11 10.88
N ILE A 175 -28.64 -12.97 10.36
CA ILE A 175 -29.56 -12.82 9.22
C ILE A 175 -28.79 -12.20 8.05
N ASP A 176 -29.12 -12.61 6.83
CA ASP A 176 -28.54 -12.09 5.59
C ASP A 176 -28.73 -10.58 5.45
N MET A 177 -27.65 -9.90 5.08
CA MET A 177 -27.65 -8.48 4.79
C MET A 177 -28.15 -8.23 3.38
N THR A 178 -28.89 -7.14 3.22
CA THR A 178 -29.34 -6.66 1.91
C THR A 178 -28.49 -5.48 1.47
N ALA A 179 -28.45 -5.17 0.18
CA ALA A 179 -27.66 -4.03 -0.30
C ALA A 179 -28.20 -2.66 0.17
N THR A 180 -29.49 -2.60 0.53
CA THR A 180 -30.22 -1.39 0.92
C THR A 180 -31.17 -1.66 2.10
N GLY A 181 -31.80 -0.63 2.66
CA GLY A 181 -32.80 -0.80 3.72
C GLY A 181 -32.22 -0.96 5.13
N GLU A 182 -32.96 -1.61 6.03
CA GLU A 182 -32.54 -1.83 7.43
C GLU A 182 -31.42 -2.85 7.57
N MET A 183 -31.30 -3.79 6.63
CA MET A 183 -30.26 -4.81 6.63
C MET A 183 -29.02 -4.40 5.83
N ARG A 184 -28.94 -3.12 5.43
CA ARG A 184 -27.78 -2.58 4.70
C ARG A 184 -26.48 -2.68 5.49
N PRO A 185 -25.33 -2.95 4.84
CA PRO A 185 -24.06 -3.09 5.52
C PRO A 185 -23.52 -1.73 5.99
N MET A 186 -23.18 -1.68 7.26
CA MET A 186 -22.54 -0.58 7.97
C MET A 186 -21.17 -1.03 8.45
N THR A 187 -20.23 -0.10 8.54
CA THR A 187 -18.91 -0.38 9.05
C THR A 187 -18.26 0.82 9.73
N HIS A 188 -17.33 0.55 10.66
CA HIS A 188 -16.40 1.56 11.18
C HIS A 188 -14.99 1.45 10.56
N ASN A 189 -14.67 0.31 9.92
CA ASN A 189 -13.39 0.06 9.26
C ASN A 189 -13.58 -0.89 8.05
N ASN A 190 -12.58 -1.16 7.22
CA ASN A 190 -12.82 -2.01 6.03
C ASN A 190 -12.91 -3.53 6.35
N ARG A 191 -13.10 -3.92 7.63
CA ARG A 191 -13.11 -5.32 8.09
C ARG A 191 -14.35 -5.74 8.89
N CYS A 192 -14.95 -4.83 9.66
CA CYS A 192 -16.00 -5.14 10.64
C CYS A 192 -17.36 -4.70 10.12
N VAL A 193 -18.08 -5.61 9.46
CA VAL A 193 -19.36 -5.30 8.79
C VAL A 193 -20.56 -5.77 9.61
N PHE A 194 -21.54 -4.89 9.78
CA PHE A 194 -22.80 -5.15 10.48
C PHE A 194 -23.98 -4.67 9.64
N SER A 195 -25.15 -5.29 9.78
CA SER A 195 -26.39 -4.65 9.27
C SER A 195 -26.68 -3.37 10.06
N TRP A 196 -27.27 -2.35 9.43
CA TRP A 196 -27.76 -1.15 10.13
C TRP A 196 -28.71 -1.49 11.29
N LYS A 197 -29.62 -2.45 11.12
CA LYS A 197 -30.55 -2.91 12.16
C LYS A 197 -29.81 -3.49 13.37
N GLY A 198 -28.89 -4.42 13.14
CA GLY A 198 -28.06 -5.02 14.19
C GLY A 198 -27.19 -3.98 14.90
N ALA A 199 -26.55 -3.10 14.14
CA ALA A 199 -25.75 -2.00 14.68
C ALA A 199 -26.59 -1.06 15.56
N LYS A 200 -27.79 -0.68 15.09
CA LYS A 200 -28.71 0.20 15.82
C LYS A 200 -29.18 -0.43 17.13
N GLN A 201 -29.39 -1.76 17.18
CA GLN A 201 -29.78 -2.44 18.42
C GLN A 201 -28.60 -2.62 19.37
N TYR A 202 -27.43 -2.95 18.84
CA TYR A 202 -26.27 -3.30 19.65
C TYR A 202 -25.54 -2.07 20.21
N PHE A 203 -25.28 -1.04 19.39
CA PHE A 203 -24.52 0.16 19.76
C PHE A 203 -25.39 1.31 20.33
N ASN A 204 -26.63 1.04 20.76
CA ASN A 204 -27.55 2.06 21.31
C ASN A 204 -27.27 2.45 22.77
N ALA A 205 -26.21 1.94 23.39
CA ALA A 205 -25.95 2.18 24.81
C ALA A 205 -25.28 3.55 25.04
N PRO A 206 -25.68 4.30 26.10
CA PRO A 206 -25.00 5.52 26.50
C PRO A 206 -23.58 5.16 26.95
N GLY A 207 -22.58 5.55 26.16
CA GLY A 207 -21.16 5.23 26.39
C GLY A 207 -20.51 4.43 25.25
N GLY A 208 -21.29 3.90 24.32
CA GLY A 208 -20.81 3.01 23.26
C GLY A 208 -20.63 1.57 23.73
N LYS A 209 -20.48 0.64 22.77
CA LYS A 209 -20.15 -0.76 23.04
C LYS A 209 -18.94 -1.20 22.24
N GLN A 210 -18.22 -2.18 22.76
CA GLN A 210 -17.10 -2.77 22.05
C GLN A 210 -17.56 -3.42 20.73
N CYS A 211 -16.73 -3.31 19.69
CA CYS A 211 -16.97 -3.97 18.41
C CYS A 211 -17.17 -5.48 18.58
N ALA A 212 -18.19 -6.05 17.93
CA ALA A 212 -18.54 -7.45 18.06
C ALA A 212 -17.67 -8.41 17.23
N TYR A 213 -16.73 -7.90 16.41
CA TYR A 213 -15.75 -8.74 15.72
C TYR A 213 -14.59 -9.12 16.65
N SER A 214 -14.28 -10.41 16.70
CA SER A 214 -13.12 -10.93 17.41
C SER A 214 -11.83 -10.26 16.92
N GLY A 215 -11.06 -9.70 17.85
CA GLY A 215 -9.82 -8.97 17.54
C GLY A 215 -9.98 -7.47 17.27
N CYS A 216 -11.21 -6.94 17.29
CA CYS A 216 -11.45 -5.50 17.23
C CYS A 216 -11.80 -4.94 18.62
N ASN A 217 -10.91 -4.13 19.20
CA ASN A 217 -11.09 -3.52 20.53
C ASN A 217 -11.68 -2.10 20.47
N ALA A 218 -12.26 -1.70 19.33
CA ALA A 218 -12.85 -0.37 19.18
C ALA A 218 -14.11 -0.23 20.03
N LEU A 219 -14.22 0.87 20.79
CA LEU A 219 -15.45 1.27 21.48
C LEU A 219 -16.27 2.14 20.51
N LEU A 220 -17.43 1.65 20.10
CA LEU A 220 -18.23 2.22 19.03
C LEU A 220 -19.59 2.70 19.51
N LYS A 221 -20.03 3.83 18.96
CA LYS A 221 -21.40 4.33 18.98
C LYS A 221 -21.99 4.24 17.58
N MET A 222 -23.31 4.35 17.47
CA MET A 222 -23.99 4.34 16.17
C MET A 222 -23.50 5.44 15.22
N SER A 223 -23.07 6.59 15.76
CA SER A 223 -22.49 7.70 14.98
C SER A 223 -21.17 7.37 14.29
N ASP A 224 -20.45 6.35 14.77
CA ASP A 224 -19.11 6.00 14.27
C ASP A 224 -19.18 5.04 13.07
N LEU A 225 -20.39 4.59 12.73
CA LEU A 225 -20.66 3.66 11.64
C LEU A 225 -21.10 4.42 10.39
N ARG A 226 -20.52 4.05 9.26
CA ARG A 226 -20.86 4.57 7.93
C ARG A 226 -21.33 3.45 7.02
N ASP A 227 -22.11 3.78 5.99
CA ASP A 227 -22.54 2.80 4.99
C ASP A 227 -21.32 2.18 4.29
N PHE A 228 -21.29 0.85 4.17
CA PHE A 228 -20.21 0.14 3.49
C PHE A 228 -20.59 -0.13 2.03
N LYS A 229 -20.43 0.89 1.19
CA LYS A 229 -20.84 0.87 -0.23
C LYS A 229 -20.25 -0.28 -1.04
N GLU A 230 -18.98 -0.63 -0.79
CA GLU A 230 -18.32 -1.75 -1.48
C GLU A 230 -18.96 -3.10 -1.13
N PHE A 231 -19.30 -3.32 0.13
CA PHE A 231 -19.96 -4.55 0.57
C PHE A 231 -21.41 -4.62 0.05
N ALA A 232 -22.10 -3.48 0.02
CA ALA A 232 -23.43 -3.39 -0.59
C ALA A 232 -23.40 -3.76 -2.08
N ARG A 233 -22.37 -3.33 -2.82
CA ARG A 233 -22.18 -3.73 -4.22
C ARG A 233 -21.96 -5.24 -4.37
N LYS A 234 -21.19 -5.87 -3.47
CA LYS A 234 -21.00 -7.33 -3.47
C LYS A 234 -22.31 -8.09 -3.25
N ILE A 235 -23.15 -7.64 -2.32
CA ILE A 235 -24.48 -8.21 -2.12
C ILE A 235 -25.33 -8.07 -3.39
N LYS A 236 -25.31 -6.91 -4.05
CA LYS A 236 -26.09 -6.71 -5.30
C LYS A 236 -25.67 -7.66 -6.40
N LEU A 237 -24.38 -7.87 -6.59
CA LEU A 237 -23.86 -8.79 -7.60
C LEU A 237 -24.31 -10.21 -7.27
N ALA A 238 -24.12 -10.66 -6.03
CA ALA A 238 -24.54 -11.99 -5.60
C ALA A 238 -26.06 -12.23 -5.67
N CYS A 239 -26.90 -11.20 -5.51
CA CYS A 239 -28.36 -11.33 -5.68
C CYS A 239 -28.80 -11.26 -7.15
N ALA A 240 -28.08 -10.53 -8.01
CA ALA A 240 -28.39 -10.45 -9.44
C ALA A 240 -28.22 -11.82 -10.13
N ASP A 241 -27.24 -12.60 -9.69
CA ASP A 241 -27.00 -13.96 -10.17
C ASP A 241 -28.06 -14.99 -9.69
N SER A 242 -29.03 -14.58 -8.85
CA SER A 242 -30.07 -15.46 -8.29
C SER A 242 -31.49 -15.25 -8.87
N GLU A 243 -31.68 -14.31 -9.80
CA GLU A 243 -33.01 -13.99 -10.39
C GLU A 243 -33.29 -14.63 -11.76
N GLU A 244 -32.49 -15.61 -12.24
CA GLU A 244 -32.84 -16.44 -13.41
C GLU A 244 -33.26 -17.86 -13.02
N ALA A 245 -34.53 -18.03 -12.68
CA ALA A 245 -35.33 -19.23 -13.01
C ALA A 245 -36.83 -18.96 -12.79
N PRO A 246 -37.59 -18.53 -13.80
CA PRO A 246 -39.02 -18.78 -13.85
C PRO A 246 -39.26 -20.24 -14.26
N ASP A 247 -39.84 -20.97 -13.32
CA ASP A 247 -40.37 -22.31 -13.41
C ASP A 247 -41.54 -22.37 -14.41
N GLU A 248 -41.32 -22.87 -15.62
CA GLU A 248 -42.40 -23.32 -16.53
C GLU A 248 -41.96 -24.56 -17.35
N ARG A 249 -42.16 -25.76 -16.81
CA ARG A 249 -42.58 -26.90 -17.64
C ARG A 249 -43.83 -27.54 -17.07
N ASN A 250 -44.92 -26.97 -17.55
CA ASN A 250 -46.26 -27.52 -17.51
C ASN A 250 -46.29 -28.91 -18.15
N SER A 251 -46.91 -29.84 -17.42
CA SER A 251 -47.76 -30.92 -17.89
C SER A 251 -48.09 -30.93 -19.40
N GLN A 252 -47.72 -32.01 -20.10
CA GLN A 252 -48.60 -32.79 -20.99
C GLN A 252 -47.77 -33.75 -21.86
N TYR A 253 -47.80 -35.04 -21.52
CA TYR A 253 -47.84 -36.12 -22.50
C TYR A 253 -48.69 -37.24 -21.93
N VAL A 254 -49.99 -37.13 -22.15
CA VAL A 254 -50.92 -38.25 -22.25
C VAL A 254 -51.48 -38.16 -23.66
N GLY A 255 -51.21 -39.18 -24.46
CA GLY A 255 -51.61 -39.30 -25.87
C GLY A 255 -50.89 -40.48 -26.48
#